data_AF-A0A1H8N2D4-F1
#
_entry.id   AF-A0A1H8N2D4-F1
#
_cell.length_a   1.000
_cell.length_b   1.000
_cell.length_c   1.000
_cell.angle_alpha   90.00
_cell.angle_beta   90.00
_cell.angle_gamma   90.00
#
_symmetry.space_group_name_H-M   'P 1'
#
loop_
_entity.id
_entity.type
_entity.pdbx_description
1 polymer ?
#
loop_
_entity_poly.entity_id
_entity_poly.type
_entity_poly.pdbx_seq_one_letter_code
_entity_poly.pdbx_strand_id
1 'polypeptide(L)'
;MRRSELPLQPANTEGNPRKHIKKYPEEKRERFLSGAELRRIGEVLREMEAEGIELPSAILAARLLILTGCRLNEIMTLQWAHVDLAERVLRLPDSKSGAKIVHLGQPAVELLRDAQRIDGNPWVITGNSARRS
;
A
#
# COMPACT_ATOMS: atom_id res chain seq x y z
N MET A 1 -31.52 30.59 43.58
CA MET A 1 -31.53 29.15 43.91
C MET A 1 -31.70 28.38 42.61
N ARG A 2 -30.68 27.60 42.24
CA ARG A 2 -30.52 26.55 41.19
C ARG A 2 -31.55 26.45 40.05
N ARG A 3 -31.16 26.75 38.80
CA ARG A 3 -30.61 25.82 37.76
C ARG A 3 -31.59 24.70 37.35
N SER A 4 -32.13 24.80 36.13
CA SER A 4 -32.15 23.69 35.17
C SER A 4 -32.48 24.19 33.76
N GLU A 5 -31.47 24.71 33.07
CA GLU A 5 -31.36 24.48 31.63
C GLU A 5 -31.00 23.00 31.44
N LEU A 6 -31.76 22.27 30.63
CA LEU A 6 -31.29 21.05 29.98
C LEU A 6 -32.04 20.86 28.65
N PRO A 7 -31.33 20.83 27.51
CA PRO A 7 -31.91 20.73 26.17
C PRO A 7 -31.90 19.27 25.70
N LEU A 8 -32.95 18.78 25.03
CA LEU A 8 -32.89 17.50 24.30
C LEU A 8 -33.75 17.51 23.01
N GLN A 9 -33.09 17.96 21.94
CA GLN A 9 -33.07 17.46 20.54
C GLN A 9 -34.37 17.06 19.80
N PRO A 10 -34.61 17.56 18.57
CA PRO A 10 -35.59 16.94 17.69
C PRO A 10 -35.12 15.55 17.27
N ALA A 11 -36.00 14.56 17.50
CA ALA A 11 -35.86 13.20 17.04
C ALA A 11 -35.79 13.14 15.52
N ASN A 12 -34.61 12.81 14.99
CA ASN A 12 -34.45 12.19 13.68
C ASN A 12 -33.28 11.21 13.79
N THR A 13 -33.54 10.07 14.42
CA THR A 13 -32.67 8.89 14.34
C THR A 13 -33.52 7.71 13.88
N GLU A 14 -34.24 7.90 12.78
CA GLU A 14 -34.74 6.75 12.03
C GLU A 14 -33.52 6.04 11.44
N GLY A 15 -33.39 4.78 11.85
CA GLY A 15 -32.12 4.09 12.01
C GLY A 15 -31.27 4.02 10.75
N ASN A 16 -29.95 3.92 10.97
CA ASN A 16 -28.95 3.64 9.94
C ASN A 16 -29.49 2.63 8.89
N PRO A 17 -29.80 3.07 7.66
CA PRO A 17 -30.44 2.24 6.64
C PRO A 17 -29.57 1.04 6.21
N ARG A 18 -28.30 1.01 6.63
CA ARG A 18 -27.37 -0.11 6.43
C ARG A 18 -27.58 -1.27 7.41
N LYS A 19 -28.35 -1.10 8.50
CA LYS A 19 -28.51 -2.15 9.54
C LYS A 19 -29.12 -3.45 9.02
N HIS A 20 -29.90 -3.41 7.93
CA HIS A 20 -30.58 -4.58 7.36
C HIS A 20 -29.87 -5.16 6.13
N ILE A 21 -28.75 -4.57 5.69
CA ILE A 21 -27.97 -5.10 4.57
C ILE A 21 -27.03 -6.17 5.12
N LYS A 22 -27.33 -7.43 4.86
CA LYS A 22 -26.46 -8.56 5.20
C LYS A 22 -25.14 -8.38 4.43
N LYS A 23 -24.03 -8.17 5.15
CA LYS A 23 -22.70 -8.10 4.53
C LYS A 23 -22.44 -9.44 3.84
N TYR A 24 -22.03 -9.39 2.58
CA TYR A 24 -21.55 -10.59 1.90
C TYR A 24 -20.36 -11.16 2.69
N PRO A 25 -20.36 -12.46 3.01
CA PRO A 25 -19.18 -13.09 3.60
C PRO A 25 -18.03 -12.97 2.61
N GLU A 26 -16.98 -12.24 3.00
CA GLU A 26 -15.73 -12.27 2.26
C GLU A 26 -15.04 -13.59 2.61
N GLU A 27 -14.91 -14.47 1.62
CA GLU A 27 -14.09 -15.67 1.80
C GLU A 27 -12.62 -15.26 1.86
N LYS A 28 -11.94 -15.67 2.94
CA LYS A 28 -10.50 -15.47 3.06
C LYS A 28 -9.83 -16.29 1.96
N ARG A 29 -9.01 -15.64 1.13
CA ARG A 29 -8.20 -16.34 0.14
C ARG A 29 -7.10 -17.11 0.88
N GLU A 30 -7.20 -18.43 0.92
CA GLU A 30 -6.23 -19.31 1.62
C GLU A 30 -5.08 -19.79 0.71
N ARG A 31 -5.11 -19.47 -0.59
CA ARG A 31 -4.09 -19.91 -1.55
C ARG A 31 -2.90 -18.96 -1.55
N PHE A 32 -1.75 -19.46 -1.09
CA PHE A 32 -0.46 -18.81 -1.22
C PHE A 32 0.26 -19.25 -2.49
N LEU A 33 1.20 -18.42 -2.97
CA LEU A 33 2.08 -18.79 -4.07
C LEU A 33 3.07 -19.86 -3.61
N SER A 34 3.20 -20.93 -4.39
CA SER A 34 4.28 -21.89 -4.22
C SER A 34 5.63 -21.26 -4.56
N GLY A 35 6.73 -21.86 -4.07
CA GLY A 35 8.08 -21.40 -4.44
C GLY A 35 8.34 -21.43 -5.95
N ALA A 36 7.75 -22.39 -6.68
CA ALA A 36 7.85 -22.46 -8.14
C ALA A 36 7.10 -21.31 -8.83
N GLU A 37 5.93 -20.91 -8.32
CA GLU A 37 5.21 -19.76 -8.85
C GLU A 37 5.93 -18.45 -8.57
N LEU A 38 6.50 -18.28 -7.37
CA LEU A 38 7.30 -17.10 -7.04
C LEU A 38 8.52 -16.98 -7.97
N ARG A 39 9.18 -18.10 -8.29
CA ARG A 39 10.28 -18.12 -9.26
C ARG A 39 9.83 -17.66 -10.65
N ARG A 40 8.74 -18.22 -11.17
CA ARG A 40 8.18 -17.85 -12.48
C ARG A 40 7.77 -16.37 -12.53
N ILE A 41 7.13 -15.86 -11.48
CA ILE A 41 6.79 -14.44 -11.40
C ILE A 41 8.07 -13.59 -11.43
N GLY A 42 9.11 -13.99 -10.69
CA GLY A 42 10.39 -13.29 -10.71
C GLY A 42 11.07 -13.29 -12.08
N GLU A 43 10.96 -14.38 -12.85
CA GLU A 43 11.48 -14.47 -14.22
C GLU A 43 10.75 -13.51 -15.15
N VAL A 44 9.41 -13.57 -15.18
CA VAL A 44 8.58 -12.68 -15.99
C VAL A 44 8.84 -11.21 -15.65
N LEU A 45 8.93 -10.85 -14.37
CA LEU A 45 9.22 -9.48 -13.97
C LEU A 45 10.62 -9.00 -14.38
N ARG A 46 11.59 -9.90 -14.59
CA ARG A 46 12.91 -9.53 -15.14
C ARG A 46 12.87 -9.37 -16.64
N GLU A 47 12.17 -10.25 -17.34
CA GLU A 47 11.97 -10.15 -18.79
C GLU A 47 11.23 -8.86 -19.16
N MET A 48 10.13 -8.55 -18.48
CA MET A 48 9.38 -7.30 -18.68
C MET A 48 10.22 -6.05 -18.45
N GLU A 49 11.15 -6.10 -17.48
CA GLU A 49 12.09 -5.00 -17.20
C GLU A 49 13.12 -4.85 -18.31
N ALA A 50 13.71 -5.96 -18.76
CA ALA A 50 14.73 -5.98 -19.81
C ALA A 50 14.17 -5.56 -21.18
N GLU A 51 12.94 -5.96 -21.48
CA GLU A 51 12.24 -5.63 -22.73
C GLU A 51 11.55 -4.25 -22.68
N GLY A 52 11.48 -3.62 -21.50
CA GLY A 52 10.80 -2.34 -21.31
C GLY A 52 9.29 -2.38 -21.58
N ILE A 53 8.66 -3.55 -21.36
CA ILE A 53 7.23 -3.76 -21.61
C ILE A 53 6.37 -2.92 -20.66
N GLU A 54 6.81 -2.76 -19.42
CA GLU A 54 6.04 -2.12 -18.35
C GLU A 54 6.85 -1.04 -17.64
N LEU A 55 6.16 -0.14 -16.93
CA LEU A 55 6.82 0.92 -16.18
C LEU A 55 7.78 0.33 -15.12
N PRO A 56 9.03 0.83 -15.01
CA PRO A 56 9.96 0.38 -13.97
C PRO A 56 9.37 0.49 -12.56
N SER A 57 8.58 1.52 -12.30
CA SER A 57 7.88 1.72 -11.02
C SER A 57 6.80 0.66 -10.75
N ALA A 58 6.12 0.16 -11.78
CA ALA A 58 5.12 -0.90 -11.62
C ALA A 58 5.80 -2.25 -11.31
N ILE A 59 6.91 -2.55 -11.99
CA ILE A 59 7.75 -3.73 -11.72
C ILE A 59 8.31 -3.66 -10.28
N LEU A 60 8.80 -2.49 -9.88
CA LEU A 60 9.26 -2.23 -8.51
C LEU A 60 8.15 -2.48 -7.48
N ALA A 61 6.93 -1.98 -7.72
CA ALA A 61 5.80 -2.18 -6.82
C ALA A 61 5.49 -3.67 -6.62
N ALA A 62 5.44 -4.44 -7.71
CA ALA A 62 5.21 -5.88 -7.66
C ALA A 62 6.28 -6.60 -6.83
N ARG A 63 7.56 -6.28 -7.07
CA ARG A 63 8.68 -6.87 -6.31
C ARG A 63 8.63 -6.51 -4.82
N LEU A 64 8.34 -5.26 -4.49
CA LEU A 64 8.23 -4.82 -3.09
C LEU A 64 7.07 -5.51 -2.37
N LEU A 65 5.92 -5.70 -3.00
CA LEU A 65 4.80 -6.44 -2.43
C LEU A 65 5.18 -7.88 -2.08
N ILE A 66 5.87 -8.56 -3.00
CA ILE A 66 6.33 -9.94 -2.81
C ILE A 66 7.36 -10.03 -1.67
N LEU A 67 8.32 -9.10 -1.62
CA LEU A 67 9.45 -9.16 -0.69
C LEU A 67 9.11 -8.67 0.72
N THR A 68 8.13 -7.76 0.87
CA THR A 68 7.82 -7.12 2.16
C THR A 68 6.51 -7.59 2.76
N GLY A 69 5.60 -8.16 1.95
CA GLY A 69 4.25 -8.51 2.40
C GLY A 69 3.40 -7.32 2.85
N CYS A 70 3.80 -6.09 2.49
CA CYS A 70 3.02 -4.89 2.78
C CYS A 70 1.68 -4.91 2.02
N ARG A 71 0.71 -4.15 2.53
CA ARG A 71 -0.57 -3.97 1.82
C ARG A 71 -0.35 -3.24 0.50
N LEU A 72 -1.20 -3.51 -0.48
CA LEU A 72 -1.16 -2.83 -1.78
C LEU A 72 -1.11 -1.30 -1.61
N ASN A 73 -2.02 -0.73 -0.83
CA ASN A 73 -2.04 0.71 -0.60
C ASN A 73 -0.79 1.23 0.11
N GLU A 74 -0.18 0.46 1.02
CA GLU A 74 1.06 0.85 1.71
C GLU A 74 2.20 1.03 0.69
N ILE A 75 2.32 0.13 -0.30
CA ILE A 75 3.33 0.23 -1.35
C ILE A 75 2.99 1.29 -2.39
N MET A 76 1.73 1.34 -2.85
CA MET A 76 1.29 2.29 -3.87
C MET A 76 1.32 3.74 -3.38
N THR A 77 1.27 3.96 -2.06
CA THR A 77 1.39 5.28 -1.43
C THR A 77 2.70 5.42 -0.64
N LEU A 78 3.71 4.62 -0.97
CA LEU A 78 5.01 4.74 -0.34
C LEU A 78 5.70 6.03 -0.79
N GLN A 79 6.12 6.85 0.16
CA GLN A 79 6.92 8.05 -0.08
C GLN A 79 8.37 7.83 0.36
N TRP A 80 9.31 8.51 -0.30
CA TRP A 80 10.72 8.44 0.03
C TRP A 80 11.03 8.86 1.47
N ALA A 81 10.24 9.77 2.04
CA ALA A 81 10.36 10.19 3.44
C ALA A 81 10.12 9.04 4.45
N HIS A 82 9.45 7.98 4.03
CA HIS A 82 9.17 6.80 4.85
C HIS A 82 10.21 5.68 4.65
N VAL A 83 11.19 5.87 3.76
CA VAL A 83 12.21 4.87 3.44
C VAL A 83 13.50 5.21 4.18
N ASP A 84 13.88 4.36 5.13
CA ASP A 84 15.12 4.48 5.90
C ASP A 84 16.06 3.33 5.51
N LEU A 85 16.92 3.57 4.53
CA LEU A 85 17.85 2.55 4.01
C LEU A 85 19.02 2.28 4.95
N ALA A 86 19.33 3.19 5.87
CA ALA A 86 20.38 3.00 6.87
C ALA A 86 19.94 1.94 7.90
N GLU A 87 18.74 2.11 8.44
CA GLU A 87 18.13 1.16 9.38
C GLU A 87 17.44 -0.02 8.68
N ARG A 88 17.37 0.01 7.34
CA ARG A 88 16.70 -0.99 6.48
C ARG A 88 15.25 -1.19 6.89
N VAL A 89 14.50 -0.10 7.04
CA VAL A 89 13.08 -0.11 7.41
C VAL A 89 12.22 0.79 6.55
N LEU A 90 10.93 0.44 6.42
CA LEU A 90 9.87 1.36 6.02
C LEU A 90 9.13 1.84 7.28
N ARG A 91 9.01 3.15 7.44
CA ARG A 91 8.28 3.81 8.52
C ARG A 91 6.94 4.28 7.98
N LEU A 92 5.99 3.36 7.89
CA LEU A 92 4.71 3.61 7.24
C LEU A 92 3.79 4.41 8.18
N PRO A 93 3.31 5.59 7.75
CA PRO A 93 2.31 6.34 8.50
C PRO A 93 0.99 5.58 8.48
N ASP A 94 0.22 5.75 9.55
CA ASP A 94 -0.95 4.95 9.85
C ASP A 94 -1.98 4.89 8.70
N SER A 95 -2.37 3.69 8.29
CA SER A 95 -3.64 3.48 7.60
C SER A 95 -4.42 2.36 8.32
N LYS A 96 -5.33 2.79 9.21
CA LYS A 96 -6.28 1.98 10.02
C LYS A 96 -5.73 1.18 11.22
N SER A 97 -4.44 1.16 11.58
CA SER A 97 -3.94 0.21 12.61
C SER A 97 -2.81 0.71 13.52
N GLY A 98 -2.41 1.97 13.42
CA GLY A 98 -1.20 2.52 14.05
C GLY A 98 -0.03 2.63 13.07
N ALA A 99 0.95 3.46 13.43
CA ALA A 99 2.23 3.54 12.72
C ALA A 99 2.94 2.17 12.73
N LYS A 100 3.46 1.75 11.58
CA LYS A 100 4.06 0.42 11.40
C LYS A 100 5.49 0.55 10.90
N ILE A 101 6.41 -0.19 11.53
CA ILE A 101 7.78 -0.39 11.04
C ILE A 101 7.83 -1.73 10.32
N VAL A 102 8.34 -1.73 9.09
CA VAL A 102 8.57 -2.95 8.29
C VAL A 102 10.07 -3.09 8.07
N HIS A 103 10.67 -4.17 8.58
CA HIS A 103 12.07 -4.49 8.31
C HIS A 103 12.23 -5.03 6.90
N LEU A 104 13.26 -4.54 6.21
CA LEU A 104 13.55 -4.89 4.83
C LEU A 104 14.67 -5.93 4.76
N GLY A 105 14.40 -7.00 4.02
CA GLY A 105 15.46 -7.90 3.56
C GLY A 105 16.35 -7.20 2.54
N GLN A 106 17.58 -7.70 2.40
CA GLN A 106 18.59 -7.15 1.47
C GLN A 106 18.07 -6.94 0.03
N PRO A 107 17.29 -7.86 -0.58
CA PRO A 107 16.78 -7.64 -1.93
C PRO A 107 15.85 -6.43 -2.05
N ALA A 108 15.04 -6.15 -1.02
CA ALA A 108 14.16 -4.98 -1.02
C ALA A 108 14.95 -3.68 -0.86
N VAL A 109 16.04 -3.71 -0.07
CA VAL A 109 16.96 -2.57 0.09
C VAL A 109 17.63 -2.23 -1.24
N GLU A 110 18.09 -3.24 -1.98
CA GLU A 110 18.72 -3.05 -3.30
C GLU A 110 17.74 -2.45 -4.30
N LEU A 111 16.52 -2.99 -4.39
CA LEU A 111 15.47 -2.41 -5.24
C LEU A 111 15.17 -0.95 -4.92
N LEU A 112 15.09 -0.59 -3.63
CA LEU A 112 14.82 0.80 -3.21
C LEU A 112 16.02 1.73 -3.42
N ARG A 113 17.24 1.18 -3.42
CA ARG A 113 18.47 1.94 -3.71
C ARG A 113 18.57 2.26 -5.20
N ASP A 114 18.24 1.30 -6.05
CA ASP A 114 18.37 1.41 -7.51
C ASP A 114 17.14 2.08 -8.15
N ALA A 115 16.03 2.15 -7.43
CA ALA A 115 14.81 2.79 -7.88
C ALA A 115 15.02 4.27 -8.22
N GLN A 116 14.50 4.66 -9.40
CA GLN A 116 14.59 6.02 -9.91
C GLN A 116 13.86 7.00 -8.98
N ARG A 117 14.57 8.06 -8.56
CA ARG A 117 13.98 9.21 -7.87
C ARG A 117 13.75 10.33 -8.86
N ILE A 118 12.50 10.77 -8.96
CA ILE A 118 12.11 11.93 -9.78
C ILE A 118 12.18 13.18 -8.88
N ASP A 119 12.90 14.20 -9.32
CA ASP A 119 13.01 15.45 -8.56
C ASP A 119 11.64 16.10 -8.33
N GLY A 120 11.42 16.64 -7.13
CA GLY A 120 10.12 17.18 -6.70
C GLY A 120 8.99 16.16 -6.53
N ASN A 121 9.20 14.86 -6.76
CA ASN A 121 8.19 13.82 -6.58
C ASN A 121 8.44 13.01 -5.29
N PRO A 122 7.53 13.04 -4.29
CA PRO A 122 7.74 12.34 -3.03
C PRO A 122 7.54 10.83 -3.12
N TRP A 123 6.92 10.30 -4.19
CA TRP A 123 6.48 8.91 -4.27
C TRP A 123 7.58 7.97 -4.79
N VAL A 124 7.65 6.77 -4.20
CA VAL A 124 8.52 5.68 -4.68
C VAL A 124 7.94 5.04 -5.93
N ILE A 125 6.63 4.78 -5.92
CA ILE A 125 5.91 4.21 -7.06
C ILE A 125 5.29 5.35 -7.85
N THR A 126 5.87 5.67 -9.00
CA THR A 126 5.43 6.77 -9.86
C THR A 126 4.46 6.28 -10.93
N GLY A 127 3.37 7.03 -11.14
CA GLY A 127 2.46 6.78 -12.25
C GLY A 127 2.99 7.36 -13.57
N ASN A 128 2.40 6.94 -14.69
CA ASN A 128 2.70 7.55 -15.98
C ASN A 128 2.09 8.96 -16.03
N SER A 129 2.92 10.00 -15.93
CA SER A 129 2.50 11.40 -16.09
C SER A 129 2.46 11.81 -17.57
N ALA A 130 2.18 10.89 -18.49
CA ALA A 130 1.71 11.25 -19.81
C ALA A 130 0.35 11.95 -19.62
N ARG A 131 0.40 13.28 -19.48
CA ARG A 131 -0.75 14.18 -19.63
C ARG A 131 -1.53 13.69 -20.84
N ARG A 132 -2.77 13.24 -20.63
CA ARG A 132 -3.76 13.31 -21.70
C ARG A 132 -3.92 14.80 -22.03
N SER A 133 -3.28 15.22 -23.12
CA SER A 133 -3.64 16.44 -23.85
C SER A 133 -4.96 16.22 -24.56
#